data_AF-A0A371MSZ9-F1
#
_entry.id   AF-A0A371MSZ9-F1
#
_cell.length_a   1.000
_cell.length_b   1.000
_cell.length_c   1.000
_cell.angle_alpha   90.00
_cell.angle_beta   90.00
_cell.angle_gamma   90.00
#
_symmetry.space_group_name_H-M   'P 1'
#
loop_
_entity.id
_entity.type
_entity.pdbx_description
1 polymer ?
#
loop_
_entity_poly.entity_id
_entity_poly.type
_entity_poly.pdbx_seq_one_letter_code
_entity_poly.pdbx_strand_id
1 'polypeptide(L)' 'LAESWLSVPADRVSFSELKLDQEYREALEAEIASNPEPFNGDPPRDVLHRHLGSSIRVVDS' A
#
# COMPACT_ATOMS: atom_id res chain seq x y z
N LEU A 1 -3.64 -3.45 21.62
CA LEU A 1 -3.04 -4.09 20.41
C LEU A 1 -4.17 -4.52 19.49
N ALA A 2 -3.92 -4.91 18.23
CA ALA A 2 -4.96 -5.31 17.27
C ALA A 2 -5.99 -6.32 17.83
N GLU A 3 -5.53 -7.22 18.69
CA GLU A 3 -6.37 -8.20 19.39
C GLU A 3 -7.46 -7.58 20.28
N SER A 4 -7.22 -6.40 20.88
CA SER A 4 -8.20 -5.74 21.75
C SER A 4 -9.39 -5.14 20.98
N TRP A 5 -9.37 -5.20 19.65
CA TRP A 5 -10.45 -4.76 18.77
C TRP A 5 -11.34 -5.93 18.34
N LEU A 6 -10.88 -7.16 18.56
CA LEU A 6 -11.60 -8.37 18.21
C LEU A 6 -12.36 -8.85 19.44
N SER A 7 -13.66 -9.12 19.30
CA SER A 7 -14.47 -9.76 20.35
C SER A 7 -14.11 -11.25 20.56
N VAL A 8 -13.06 -11.73 19.89
CA VAL A 8 -12.56 -13.11 19.90
C VAL A 8 -11.03 -13.10 19.95
N PRO A 9 -10.38 -14.14 20.51
CA PRO A 9 -8.92 -14.25 20.50
C PRO A 9 -8.36 -14.34 19.08
N ALA A 10 -7.19 -13.75 18.82
CA ALA A 10 -6.48 -13.97 17.56
C ALA A 10 -5.46 -15.09 17.75
N ASP A 11 -5.49 -16.10 16.88
CA ASP A 11 -4.51 -17.19 16.91
C ASP A 11 -3.11 -16.72 16.44
N ARG A 12 -3.07 -15.80 15.47
CA ARG A 12 -1.82 -15.21 14.97
C ARG A 12 -2.07 -13.82 14.37
N VAL A 13 -1.11 -12.92 14.58
CA VAL A 13 -1.07 -11.60 13.94
C VAL A 13 0.29 -11.45 13.24
N SER A 14 0.29 -11.03 11.99
CA SER A 14 1.50 -10.71 11.24
C SER A 14 1.32 -9.42 10.44
N PHE A 15 2.35 -8.59 10.42
CA PHE A 15 2.42 -7.40 9.59
C PHE A 15 3.17 -7.71 8.30
N SER A 16 2.75 -7.09 7.20
CA SER A 16 3.45 -7.14 5.91
C SER A 16 3.33 -5.79 5.22
N GLU A 17 4.39 -5.37 4.56
CA GLU A 17 4.49 -4.12 3.82
C GLU A 17 5.07 -4.39 2.44
N LEU A 18 4.67 -3.58 1.46
CA LEU A 18 5.30 -3.57 0.13
C LEU A 18 6.63 -2.83 0.22
N LYS A 19 7.73 -3.57 0.12
CA LYS A 19 9.09 -3.02 0.00
C LYS A 19 9.47 -2.99 -1.46
N LEU A 20 9.94 -1.82 -1.91
CA LEU A 20 10.31 -1.57 -3.29
C LEU A 20 11.44 -0.54 -3.31
N ASP A 21 12.16 -0.43 -4.42
CA ASP A 21 13.13 0.64 -4.61
C ASP A 21 12.47 1.87 -5.26
N GLN A 22 13.26 2.93 -5.45
CA GLN A 22 12.75 4.18 -6.01
C GLN A 22 12.31 4.02 -7.48
N GLU A 23 13.02 3.21 -8.26
CA GLU A 23 12.69 2.97 -9.68
C GLU A 23 11.34 2.24 -9.81
N TYR A 24 11.12 1.21 -8.99
CA TYR A 24 9.85 0.51 -8.94
C TYR A 24 8.72 1.41 -8.42
N ARG A 25 9.00 2.31 -7.46
CA ARG A 25 8.01 3.29 -6.99
C ARG A 25 7.51 4.16 -8.13
N GLU A 26 8.43 4.69 -8.92
CA GLU A 26 8.13 5.57 -10.05
C GLU A 26 7.39 4.82 -11.15
N ALA A 27 7.81 3.59 -11.47
CA ALA A 27 7.13 2.74 -12.45
C ALA A 27 5.69 2.42 -12.02
N LEU A 28 5.47 2.12 -10.74
CA LEU A 28 4.14 1.86 -10.20
C LEU A 28 3.23 3.10 -10.28
N GLU A 29 3.75 4.28 -9.93
CA GLU A 29 2.98 5.52 -10.03
C GLU A 29 2.66 5.87 -11.50
N ALA A 30 3.59 5.63 -12.42
CA ALA A 30 3.38 5.84 -13.85
C ALA A 30 2.27 4.93 -14.41
N GLU A 31 2.28 3.63 -14.06
CA GLU A 31 1.26 2.70 -14.53
C GLU A 31 -0.15 3.04 -14.00
N ILE A 32 -0.25 3.51 -12.76
CA ILE A 32 -1.53 3.99 -12.21
C ILE A 32 -1.99 5.25 -12.98
N ALA A 33 -1.08 6.17 -13.28
CA ALA A 33 -1.40 7.38 -14.05
C ALA A 33 -1.85 7.05 -15.49
N SER A 34 -1.26 6.02 -16.11
CA SER A 34 -1.63 5.55 -17.44
C SER A 34 -2.96 4.79 -17.47
N ASN A 35 -3.41 4.25 -16.34
CA ASN A 35 -4.68 3.51 -16.20
C ASN A 35 -5.56 4.12 -15.09
N PRO A 36 -6.13 5.32 -15.29
CA PRO A 36 -6.86 6.05 -14.26
C PRO A 36 -8.26 5.50 -13.94
N GLU A 37 -8.89 4.80 -14.89
CA GLU A 37 -10.29 4.35 -14.78
C GLU A 37 -10.58 3.49 -13.53
N PRO A 38 -9.77 2.45 -13.21
CA PRO A 38 -9.95 1.63 -12.01
C PRO A 38 -9.90 2.41 -10.69
N PHE A 39 -9.34 3.62 -10.71
CA PHE A 39 -9.12 4.45 -9.54
C PHE A 39 -9.95 5.74 -9.55
N ASN A 40 -11.02 5.79 -10.35
CA ASN A 40 -11.89 6.97 -10.49
C ASN A 40 -11.13 8.24 -10.93
N GLY A 41 -9.98 8.10 -11.59
CA GLY A 41 -9.15 9.23 -11.99
C GLY A 41 -8.32 9.86 -10.87
N ASP A 42 -8.25 9.22 -9.70
CA ASP A 42 -7.45 9.73 -8.58
C ASP A 42 -5.95 9.73 -8.92
N PRO A 43 -5.17 10.67 -8.37
CA PRO A 43 -3.74 10.73 -8.61
C PRO A 43 -3.03 9.51 -7.97
N PRO A 44 -1.94 9.00 -8.57
CA PRO A 44 -1.26 7.78 -8.09
C PRO A 44 -0.92 7.77 -6.60
N ARG A 45 -0.47 8.92 -6.07
CA ARG A 45 -0.14 9.06 -4.65
C ARG A 45 -1.35 8.80 -3.75
N ASP A 46 -2.54 9.26 -4.13
CA ASP A 46 -3.76 9.08 -3.34
C ASP A 46 -4.28 7.65 -3.46
N VAL A 47 -4.12 7.03 -4.63
CA VAL A 47 -4.37 5.60 -4.85
C VAL A 47 -3.50 4.74 -3.93
N LEU A 48 -2.18 4.98 -3.92
CA LEU A 48 -1.26 4.26 -3.05
C LEU A 48 -1.55 4.51 -1.57
N HIS A 49 -1.88 5.75 -1.19
CA HIS A 49 -2.24 6.05 0.20
C HIS A 49 -3.54 5.36 0.63
N ARG A 50 -4.55 5.33 -0.24
CA ARG A 50 -5.83 4.67 0.05
C ARG A 50 -5.69 3.15 0.21
N HIS A 51 -4.87 2.51 -0.63
CA HIS A 51 -4.77 1.06 -0.66
C HIS A 51 -3.70 0.50 0.26
N LEU A 52 -2.57 1.20 0.40
CA LEU A 52 -1.42 0.71 1.16
C LEU A 52 -1.18 1.54 2.42
N GLY A 53 -1.68 2.76 2.52
CA GLY A 53 -1.46 3.61 3.69
C GLY A 53 0.04 3.78 3.98
N SER A 54 0.45 3.39 5.18
CA SER A 54 1.86 3.33 5.59
C SER A 54 2.54 1.98 5.31
N SER A 55 1.83 0.99 4.77
CA SER A 55 2.34 -0.36 4.45
C SER A 55 3.03 -0.42 3.08
N ILE A 56 3.66 0.67 2.66
CA ILE A 56 4.50 0.78 1.46
C ILE A 56 5.76 1.55 1.84
N ARG A 57 6.92 1.00 1.50
CA ARG A 57 8.21 1.57 1.89
C ARG A 57 9.21 1.48 0.74
N VAL A 58 9.83 2.62 0.44
CA VAL A 58 11.03 2.65 -0.40
C VAL A 58 12.22 2.19 0.46
N VAL A 59 12.97 1.22 -0.03
CA VAL A 59 14.19 0.70 0.58
C VAL A 59 15.35 0.85 -0.40
N ASP A 60 16.57 1.01 0.13
CA ASP A 60 17.78 0.98 -0.68
C ASP A 60 18.00 -0.45 -1.22
N SER A 61 18.39 -0.56 -2.49
CA SER A 61 18.71 -1.82 -3.18
C SER A 61 20.10 -2.36 -2.84
#